data_AF-A0A2A2KUG0-F1
#
_entry.id   AF-A0A2A2KUG0-F1
#
_cell.length_a   1.000
_cell.length_b   1.000
_cell.length_c   1.000
_cell.angle_alpha   90.00
_cell.angle_beta   90.00
_cell.angle_gamma   90.00
#
_symmetry.space_group_name_H-M   'P 1'
#
loop_
_entity.id
_entity.type
_entity.pdbx_description
1 polymer ?
#
loop_
_entity_poly.entity_id
_entity_poly.type
_entity_poly.pdbx_seq_one_letter_code
_entity_poly.pdbx_strand_id
1 'polypeptide(L)'
;MCIAVVEELFGANVAKVFASLQREPSGLPPIIVRLKGQINLGQIRKSLTVLIQHRLVEFRMDARNRAEYQVNEATIRFYLMAPKCCMYAKRLFGAAAELICEELLCEGQLSCSDTIRRIHKRYDHLSVDELKKVFYDLSATQFVIRLPPLDSKGKITPSFSLEYSPFEMPNKILDGEENAAKVKLEPGTSRKRKAPFDETSQDSDAQIYWTINWERFGIYIRDEMVTEFLVPQDSTDKTAFLFRQTVRALLKANETKSAGMNVSSSAPISLFQMIQIIKDNDCGIERTDLEFALDSLSNETRGVLRKTGESNGGIYMIDFAKAFTLISQGHVESLIREQLDVKGIRIFRLLQNRGYLDEDQVEKQSMLSNKDVRELVYSMLEMGYLNVQVLGKTADFAPARTFYLYYVSLPKTVRCVVEDIAKMLRNLILRRAHETREHKQLAEKNLKKESIIEGIKLDDTLDEESRKAQIEEVEEMYMPPADREKLAAHKLALGKLIAAESHAADALFACRLFLDYHV
;
A
#
# COMPACT_ATOMS: atom_id res chain seq x y z
N MET A 1 0.91 13.76 5.58
CA MET A 1 0.52 12.75 4.58
C MET A 1 -0.80 12.08 4.98
N CYS A 2 -0.87 11.34 6.10
CA CYS A 2 -2.06 10.56 6.49
C CYS A 2 -3.38 11.36 6.49
N ILE A 3 -3.37 12.60 7.01
CA ILE A 3 -4.55 13.48 7.01
C ILE A 3 -5.05 13.77 5.58
N ALA A 4 -4.16 13.98 4.62
CA ALA A 4 -4.53 14.26 3.24
C ALA A 4 -5.18 13.06 2.56
N VAL A 5 -4.68 11.84 2.84
CA VAL A 5 -5.28 10.58 2.36
C VAL A 5 -6.69 10.41 2.93
N VAL A 6 -6.87 10.62 4.24
CA VAL A 6 -8.18 10.51 4.90
C VAL A 6 -9.15 11.57 4.39
N GLU A 7 -8.68 12.80 4.13
CA GLU A 7 -9.49 13.88 3.56
C GLU A 7 -9.97 13.56 2.16
N GLU A 8 -9.12 12.95 1.34
CA GLU A 8 -9.49 12.54 -0.01
C GLU A 8 -10.52 11.40 -0.01
N LEU A 9 -10.30 10.37 0.80
CA LEU A 9 -11.15 9.18 0.83
C LEU A 9 -12.50 9.43 1.52
N PHE A 10 -12.51 10.17 2.64
CA PHE A 10 -13.69 10.27 3.52
C PHE A 10 -14.18 11.71 3.75
N GLY A 11 -13.47 12.70 3.20
CA GLY A 11 -13.82 14.11 3.30
C GLY A 11 -13.28 14.85 4.54
N ALA A 12 -13.40 16.17 4.49
CA ALA A 12 -12.77 17.09 5.44
C ALA A 12 -13.20 16.91 6.91
N ASN A 13 -14.47 16.55 7.17
CA ASN A 13 -14.96 16.36 8.54
C ASN A 13 -14.31 15.14 9.21
N VAL A 14 -14.16 14.05 8.45
CA VAL A 14 -13.51 12.83 8.92
C VAL A 14 -12.02 13.08 9.16
N ALA A 15 -11.36 13.79 8.24
CA ALA A 15 -9.95 14.17 8.37
C ALA A 15 -9.66 15.04 9.60
N LYS A 16 -10.56 15.97 9.97
CA LYS A 16 -10.43 16.78 11.20
C LYS A 16 -10.52 15.94 12.47
N VAL A 17 -11.46 14.99 12.53
CA VAL A 17 -11.58 14.04 13.65
C VAL A 17 -10.33 13.17 13.74
N PHE A 18 -9.88 12.66 12.60
CA PHE A 18 -8.66 11.89 12.48
C PHE A 18 -7.43 12.67 12.96
N ALA A 19 -7.25 13.91 12.51
CA ALA A 19 -6.14 14.78 12.91
C ALA A 19 -6.15 15.10 14.42
N SER A 20 -7.34 15.18 15.04
CA SER A 20 -7.46 15.32 16.49
C SER A 20 -6.95 14.09 17.22
N LEU A 21 -7.25 12.88 16.71
CA LEU A 21 -6.82 11.61 17.33
C LEU A 21 -5.34 11.29 17.07
N GLN A 22 -4.77 11.75 15.95
CA GLN A 22 -3.36 11.54 15.63
C GLN A 22 -2.43 12.25 16.63
N ARG A 23 -2.88 13.37 17.21
CA ARG A 23 -2.10 14.10 18.24
C ARG A 23 -2.02 13.33 19.55
N GLU A 24 -3.13 12.73 19.96
CA GLU A 24 -3.25 12.02 21.23
C GLU A 24 -4.44 11.05 21.18
N PRO A 25 -4.27 9.78 21.59
CA PRO A 25 -5.38 8.87 21.86
C PRO A 25 -6.37 9.52 22.82
N SER A 26 -7.67 9.39 22.55
CA SER A 26 -8.66 10.12 23.34
C SER A 26 -10.05 9.52 23.27
N GLY A 27 -10.80 9.70 24.36
CA GLY A 27 -12.23 9.43 24.37
C GLY A 27 -13.05 10.51 23.65
N LEU A 28 -14.37 10.28 23.56
CA LEU A 28 -15.29 11.18 22.87
C LEU A 28 -15.33 12.62 23.45
N PRO A 29 -15.37 12.86 24.77
CA PRO A 29 -15.47 14.23 25.31
C PRO A 29 -14.28 15.15 24.94
N PRO A 30 -13.01 14.71 25.07
CA PRO A 30 -11.86 15.50 24.60
C PRO A 30 -11.90 15.85 23.11
N ILE A 31 -12.43 14.96 22.26
CA ILE A 31 -12.58 15.21 20.82
C ILE A 31 -13.60 16.32 20.58
N ILE A 32 -14.75 16.27 21.29
CA ILE A 32 -15.79 17.30 21.19
C ILE A 32 -15.26 18.67 21.60
N VAL A 33 -14.49 18.74 22.69
CA VAL A 33 -13.92 20.01 23.16
C VAL A 33 -12.95 20.59 22.14
N ARG A 34 -12.06 19.77 21.58
CA ARG A 34 -11.06 20.20 20.58
C ARG A 34 -11.69 20.65 19.26
N LEU A 35 -12.80 20.04 18.86
CA LEU A 35 -13.51 20.34 17.61
C LEU A 35 -14.72 21.27 17.80
N LYS A 36 -14.85 21.87 19.00
CA LYS A 36 -15.96 22.77 19.32
C LYS A 36 -15.98 23.96 18.35
N GLY A 37 -17.13 24.21 17.74
CA GLY A 37 -17.31 25.28 16.75
C GLY A 37 -16.89 24.93 15.32
N GLN A 38 -16.26 23.77 15.10
CA GLN A 38 -15.88 23.31 13.76
C GLN A 38 -16.80 22.21 13.23
N ILE A 39 -17.19 21.26 14.09
CA ILE A 39 -17.98 20.07 13.73
C ILE A 39 -19.02 19.81 14.81
N ASN A 40 -20.23 19.40 14.41
CA ASN A 40 -21.27 19.06 15.37
C ASN A 40 -21.10 17.63 15.94
N LEU A 41 -21.69 17.35 17.10
CA LEU A 41 -21.56 16.04 17.76
C LEU A 41 -22.01 14.86 16.88
N GLY A 42 -23.07 15.06 16.10
CA GLY A 42 -23.60 14.03 15.20
C GLY A 42 -22.59 13.66 14.10
N GLN A 43 -21.92 14.64 13.52
CA GLN A 43 -20.88 14.48 12.52
C GLN A 43 -19.63 13.85 13.15
N ILE A 44 -19.22 14.24 14.36
CA ILE A 44 -18.10 13.60 15.06
C ILE A 44 -18.37 12.10 15.24
N ARG A 45 -19.57 11.73 15.70
CA ARG A 45 -19.96 10.32 15.86
C ARG A 45 -19.95 9.57 14.53
N LYS A 46 -20.55 10.14 13.49
CA LYS A 46 -20.54 9.55 12.13
C LYS A 46 -19.11 9.36 11.61
N SER A 47 -18.25 10.37 11.78
CA SER A 47 -16.84 10.31 11.38
C SER A 47 -16.08 9.22 12.13
N LEU A 48 -16.30 9.08 13.44
CA LEU A 48 -15.70 7.97 14.20
C LEU A 48 -16.21 6.61 13.72
N THR A 49 -17.51 6.47 13.42
CA THR A 49 -18.06 5.23 12.85
C THR A 49 -17.37 4.87 11.53
N VAL A 50 -17.20 5.83 10.62
CA VAL A 50 -16.49 5.61 9.34
C VAL A 50 -15.03 5.21 9.59
N LEU A 51 -14.32 5.89 10.49
CA LEU A 51 -12.92 5.55 10.78
C LEU A 51 -12.74 4.16 11.40
N ILE A 52 -13.70 3.72 12.23
CA ILE A 52 -13.70 2.38 12.83
C ILE A 52 -14.04 1.33 11.78
N GLN A 53 -15.03 1.61 10.92
CA GLN A 53 -15.39 0.76 9.78
C GLN A 53 -14.16 0.48 8.91
N HIS A 54 -13.41 1.50 8.51
CA HIS A 54 -12.20 1.33 7.69
C HIS A 54 -10.93 0.92 8.47
N ARG A 55 -11.04 0.54 9.76
CA ARG A 55 -9.91 0.09 10.59
C ARG A 55 -8.78 1.12 10.72
N LEU A 56 -9.09 2.39 10.50
CA LEU A 56 -8.16 3.51 10.66
C LEU A 56 -8.07 3.97 12.13
N VAL A 57 -9.13 3.70 12.89
CA VAL A 57 -9.21 3.94 14.32
C VAL A 57 -9.60 2.66 15.02
N GLU A 58 -8.82 2.30 16.03
CA GLU A 58 -9.14 1.24 16.98
C GLU A 58 -9.67 1.86 18.26
N PHE A 59 -10.52 1.14 18.97
CA PHE A 59 -10.94 1.55 20.30
C PHE A 59 -10.38 0.56 21.33
N ARG A 60 -9.91 1.10 22.45
CA ARG A 60 -9.41 0.34 23.60
C ARG A 60 -10.11 0.83 24.86
N MET A 61 -10.06 -0.01 25.89
CA MET A 61 -10.58 0.35 27.20
C MET A 61 -9.48 0.99 28.03
N ASP A 62 -9.71 2.24 28.43
CA ASP A 62 -8.90 2.94 29.42
C ASP A 62 -9.11 2.29 30.81
N ALA A 63 -8.18 2.53 31.75
CA ALA A 63 -8.22 2.04 33.14
C ALA A 63 -9.51 2.44 33.89
N ARG A 64 -10.25 3.43 33.38
CA ARG A 64 -11.54 3.90 33.90
C ARG A 64 -12.76 3.30 33.17
N ASN A 65 -12.60 2.22 32.41
CA ASN A 65 -13.64 1.60 31.59
C ASN A 65 -14.31 2.55 30.59
N ARG A 66 -13.54 3.46 30.00
CA ARG A 66 -14.00 4.38 28.95
C ARG A 66 -13.37 3.98 27.63
N ALA A 67 -14.14 4.08 26.55
CA ALA A 67 -13.62 3.91 25.20
C ALA A 67 -12.64 5.02 24.86
N GLU A 68 -11.40 4.64 24.59
CA GLU A 68 -10.35 5.49 24.06
C GLU A 68 -10.10 5.12 22.61
N TYR A 69 -10.13 6.10 21.72
CA TYR A 69 -9.90 5.91 20.29
C TYR A 69 -8.43 6.20 19.97
N GLN A 70 -7.80 5.27 19.27
CA GLN A 70 -6.41 5.35 18.83
C GLN A 70 -6.33 5.18 17.32
N VAL A 71 -5.54 6.03 16.67
CA VAL A 71 -5.28 5.93 15.23
C VAL A 71 -4.30 4.79 14.94
N ASN A 72 -4.62 3.99 13.92
CA ASN A 72 -3.69 3.03 13.33
C ASN A 72 -3.05 3.64 12.07
N GLU A 73 -1.87 4.22 12.22
CA GLU A 73 -1.16 4.86 11.10
C GLU A 73 -0.64 3.84 10.07
N ALA A 74 -0.41 2.58 10.46
CA ALA A 74 0.07 1.55 9.56
C ALA A 74 -0.97 1.25 8.48
N THR A 75 -2.24 1.09 8.89
CA THR A 75 -3.37 0.85 7.97
C THR A 75 -3.46 1.93 6.88
N ILE A 76 -3.30 3.20 7.24
CA ILE A 76 -3.42 4.33 6.28
C ILE A 76 -2.30 4.29 5.25
N ARG A 77 -1.09 3.89 5.66
CA ARG A 77 0.01 3.72 4.71
C ARG A 77 -0.29 2.62 3.70
N PHE A 78 -0.94 1.53 4.13
CA PHE A 78 -1.37 0.48 3.23
C PHE A 78 -2.52 0.91 2.30
N TYR A 79 -3.36 1.88 2.70
CA TYR A 79 -4.33 2.47 1.77
C TYR A 79 -3.67 3.18 0.57
N LEU A 80 -2.45 3.71 0.71
CA LEU A 80 -1.67 4.20 -0.45
C LEU A 80 -1.28 3.07 -1.41
N MET A 81 -1.21 1.84 -0.92
CA MET A 81 -0.89 0.63 -1.69
C MET A 81 -2.14 -0.10 -2.20
N ALA A 82 -3.34 0.35 -1.83
CA ALA A 82 -4.58 -0.34 -2.17
C ALA A 82 -4.73 -0.66 -3.67
N PRO A 83 -4.41 0.26 -4.62
CA PRO A 83 -4.48 -0.06 -6.05
C PRO A 83 -3.54 -1.21 -6.46
N LYS A 84 -2.34 -1.27 -5.87
CA LYS A 84 -1.40 -2.37 -6.12
C LYS A 84 -1.89 -3.67 -5.51
N CYS A 85 -2.46 -3.64 -4.32
CA CYS A 85 -3.06 -4.83 -3.70
C CYS A 85 -4.16 -5.43 -4.59
N CYS A 86 -5.05 -4.61 -5.14
CA CYS A 86 -6.06 -5.06 -6.10
C CYS A 86 -5.44 -5.67 -7.37
N MET A 87 -4.41 -5.01 -7.92
CA MET A 87 -3.69 -5.52 -9.09
C MET A 87 -3.00 -6.88 -8.81
N TYR A 88 -2.43 -7.06 -7.61
CA TYR A 88 -1.87 -8.34 -7.20
C TYR A 88 -2.95 -9.41 -6.98
N ALA A 89 -4.08 -9.06 -6.38
CA ALA A 89 -5.22 -9.97 -6.26
C ALA A 89 -5.71 -10.44 -7.64
N LYS A 90 -5.84 -9.51 -8.60
CA LYS A 90 -6.19 -9.81 -9.99
C LYS A 90 -5.20 -10.78 -10.63
N ARG A 91 -3.90 -10.55 -10.42
CA ARG A 91 -2.83 -11.35 -11.01
C ARG A 91 -2.76 -12.76 -10.45
N LEU A 92 -3.06 -12.93 -9.15
CA LEU A 92 -2.97 -14.22 -8.46
C LEU A 92 -4.23 -15.08 -8.61
N PHE A 93 -5.41 -14.46 -8.57
CA PHE A 93 -6.69 -15.18 -8.47
C PHE A 93 -7.72 -14.75 -9.53
N GLY A 94 -7.37 -13.88 -10.46
CA GLY A 94 -8.22 -13.43 -11.56
C GLY A 94 -9.10 -12.21 -11.21
N ALA A 95 -9.93 -11.79 -12.17
CA ALA A 95 -10.73 -10.56 -12.07
C ALA A 95 -11.74 -10.57 -10.90
N ALA A 96 -12.32 -11.73 -10.58
CA ALA A 96 -13.23 -11.86 -9.45
C ALA A 96 -12.59 -11.47 -8.10
N ALA A 97 -11.30 -11.77 -7.92
CA ALA A 97 -10.56 -11.42 -6.71
C ALA A 97 -10.28 -9.92 -6.58
N GLU A 98 -10.00 -9.26 -7.71
CA GLU A 98 -9.86 -7.80 -7.77
C GLU A 98 -11.12 -7.12 -7.25
N LEU A 99 -12.29 -7.57 -7.73
CA LEU A 99 -13.58 -7.02 -7.33
C LEU A 99 -13.91 -7.27 -5.85
N ILE A 100 -13.57 -8.46 -5.34
CA ILE A 100 -13.73 -8.77 -3.90
C ILE A 100 -12.86 -7.84 -3.05
N CYS A 101 -11.58 -7.68 -3.39
CA CYS A 101 -10.68 -6.79 -2.68
C CYS A 101 -11.13 -5.32 -2.79
N GLU A 102 -11.55 -4.87 -3.97
CA GLU A 102 -12.06 -3.52 -4.19
C GLU A 102 -13.29 -3.23 -3.31
N GLU A 103 -14.28 -4.14 -3.27
CA GLU A 103 -15.48 -3.93 -2.47
C GLU A 103 -15.17 -3.91 -0.97
N LEU A 104 -14.27 -4.79 -0.50
CA LEU A 104 -13.79 -4.77 0.89
C LEU A 104 -13.02 -3.49 1.24
N LEU A 105 -12.24 -2.91 0.31
CA LEU A 105 -11.53 -1.64 0.53
C LEU A 105 -12.49 -0.46 0.62
N CYS A 106 -13.47 -0.42 -0.28
CA CYS A 106 -14.45 0.65 -0.41
C CYS A 106 -15.42 0.71 0.78
N GLU A 107 -15.78 -0.44 1.35
CA GLU A 107 -16.75 -0.53 2.46
C GLU A 107 -16.08 -0.78 3.82
N GLY A 108 -14.80 -1.17 3.85
CA GLY A 108 -14.04 -1.44 5.06
C GLY A 108 -14.26 -2.86 5.61
N GLN A 109 -15.43 -3.13 6.19
CA GLN A 109 -15.78 -4.43 6.79
C GLN A 109 -17.14 -4.89 6.27
N LEU A 110 -17.19 -6.09 5.71
CA LEU A 110 -18.42 -6.69 5.19
C LEU A 110 -18.50 -8.18 5.53
N SER A 111 -19.71 -8.72 5.56
CA SER A 111 -19.92 -10.17 5.57
C SER A 111 -19.57 -10.77 4.21
N CYS A 112 -19.35 -12.09 4.16
CA CYS A 112 -19.07 -12.77 2.90
C CYS A 112 -20.30 -12.69 1.99
N SER A 113 -21.49 -12.94 2.55
CA SER A 113 -22.76 -12.84 1.84
C SER A 113 -23.05 -11.46 1.27
N ASP A 114 -22.86 -10.38 2.04
CA ASP A 114 -23.11 -9.03 1.55
C ASP A 114 -22.11 -8.62 0.46
N THR A 115 -20.84 -9.03 0.60
CA THR A 115 -19.81 -8.78 -0.41
C THR A 115 -20.20 -9.42 -1.74
N ILE A 116 -20.59 -10.70 -1.73
CA ILE A 116 -20.97 -11.42 -2.94
C ILE A 116 -22.23 -10.82 -3.57
N ARG A 117 -23.27 -10.50 -2.79
CA ARG A 117 -24.50 -9.88 -3.31
C ARG A 117 -24.24 -8.51 -3.95
N ARG A 118 -23.38 -7.68 -3.34
CA ARG A 118 -23.06 -6.35 -3.89
C ARG A 118 -22.31 -6.45 -5.23
N ILE A 119 -21.35 -7.37 -5.32
CA ILE A 119 -20.60 -7.62 -6.56
C ILE A 119 -21.54 -8.18 -7.62
N HIS A 120 -22.35 -9.19 -7.30
CA HIS A 120 -23.28 -9.79 -8.25
C HIS A 120 -24.29 -8.76 -8.77
N LYS A 121 -24.83 -7.88 -7.91
CA LYS A 121 -25.72 -6.78 -8.30
C LYS A 121 -25.07 -5.75 -9.22
N ARG A 122 -23.75 -5.55 -9.12
CA ARG A 122 -22.99 -4.62 -9.98
C ARG A 122 -22.55 -5.30 -11.29
N TYR A 123 -22.39 -6.63 -11.26
CA TYR A 123 -21.84 -7.43 -12.35
C TYR A 123 -22.63 -8.74 -12.51
N ASP A 124 -23.77 -8.65 -13.20
CA ASP A 124 -24.70 -9.78 -13.41
C ASP A 124 -24.08 -10.99 -14.15
N HIS A 125 -22.96 -10.79 -14.85
CA HIS A 125 -22.27 -11.84 -15.61
C HIS A 125 -21.38 -12.75 -14.76
N LEU A 126 -21.07 -12.38 -13.51
CA LEU A 126 -20.22 -13.17 -12.63
C LEU A 126 -21.05 -14.19 -11.84
N SER A 127 -20.64 -15.45 -11.89
CA SER A 127 -21.29 -16.51 -11.14
C SER A 127 -21.04 -16.38 -9.64
N VAL A 128 -22.10 -16.54 -8.86
CA VAL A 128 -22.03 -16.56 -7.38
C VAL A 128 -21.11 -17.68 -6.89
N ASP A 129 -21.12 -18.84 -7.55
CA ASP A 129 -20.26 -19.97 -7.16
C ASP A 129 -18.78 -19.70 -7.42
N GLU A 130 -18.47 -18.95 -8.47
CA GLU A 130 -17.11 -18.49 -8.74
C GLU A 130 -16.64 -17.53 -7.64
N LEU A 131 -17.46 -16.53 -7.28
CA LEU A 131 -17.14 -15.59 -6.20
C LEU A 131 -16.95 -16.29 -4.85
N LYS A 132 -17.76 -17.31 -4.53
CA LYS A 132 -17.58 -18.13 -3.31
C LYS A 132 -16.24 -18.86 -3.29
N LYS A 133 -15.85 -19.48 -4.42
CA LYS A 133 -14.56 -20.19 -4.54
C LYS A 133 -13.39 -19.23 -4.39
N VAL A 134 -13.42 -18.10 -5.10
CA VAL A 134 -12.34 -17.10 -5.02
C VAL A 134 -12.24 -16.50 -3.62
N PHE A 135 -13.36 -16.22 -2.94
CA PHE A 135 -13.34 -15.74 -1.56
C PHE A 135 -12.73 -16.78 -0.62
N TYR A 136 -13.08 -18.06 -0.79
CA TYR A 136 -12.45 -19.16 -0.07
C TYR A 136 -10.93 -19.20 -0.31
N ASP A 137 -10.49 -19.14 -1.57
CA ASP A 137 -9.06 -19.17 -1.91
C ASP A 137 -8.30 -17.99 -1.30
N LEU A 138 -8.88 -16.78 -1.32
CA LEU A 138 -8.32 -15.58 -0.69
C LEU A 138 -8.21 -15.72 0.84
N SER A 139 -9.19 -16.36 1.48
CA SER A 139 -9.15 -16.63 2.93
C SER A 139 -8.12 -17.71 3.28
N ALA A 140 -8.05 -18.79 2.50
CA ALA A 140 -7.12 -19.90 2.70
C ALA A 140 -5.65 -19.46 2.49
N THR A 141 -5.42 -18.55 1.57
CA THR A 141 -4.11 -17.92 1.31
C THR A 141 -3.84 -16.68 2.18
N GLN A 142 -4.74 -16.39 3.13
CA GLN A 142 -4.64 -15.36 4.16
C GLN A 142 -4.64 -13.90 3.66
N PHE A 143 -5.05 -13.63 2.42
CA PHE A 143 -5.17 -12.26 1.90
C PHE A 143 -6.38 -11.51 2.47
N VAL A 144 -7.40 -12.24 2.89
CA VAL A 144 -8.56 -11.71 3.61
C VAL A 144 -8.60 -12.35 5.00
N ILE A 145 -8.89 -11.54 6.02
CA ILE A 145 -8.91 -11.96 7.42
C ILE A 145 -10.26 -11.59 8.06
N ARG A 146 -10.80 -12.54 8.81
CA ARG A 146 -11.98 -12.36 9.63
C ARG A 146 -11.64 -11.46 10.83
N LEU A 147 -12.54 -10.55 11.16
CA LEU A 147 -12.42 -9.74 12.36
C LEU A 147 -12.79 -10.56 13.61
N PRO A 148 -12.12 -10.31 14.75
CA PRO A 148 -12.49 -10.95 15.99
C PRO A 148 -13.95 -10.61 16.35
N PRO A 149 -14.74 -11.59 16.82
CA PRO A 149 -16.11 -11.33 17.22
C PRO A 149 -16.16 -10.41 18.44
N LEU A 150 -17.16 -9.53 18.49
CA LEU A 150 -17.37 -8.61 19.60
C LEU A 150 -18.03 -9.36 20.77
N ASP A 151 -17.33 -9.46 21.89
CA ASP A 151 -17.90 -9.86 23.17
C ASP A 151 -18.47 -8.63 23.89
N SER A 152 -19.79 -8.59 24.00
CA SER A 152 -20.54 -7.51 24.65
C SER A 152 -21.05 -7.91 26.04
N LYS A 153 -20.56 -9.00 26.65
CA LYS A 153 -21.04 -9.46 27.97
C LYS A 153 -20.80 -8.41 29.07
N GLY A 154 -21.82 -7.60 29.35
CA GLY A 154 -21.95 -6.75 30.54
C GLY A 154 -21.05 -5.50 30.61
N LYS A 155 -20.24 -5.20 29.59
CA LYS A 155 -19.37 -4.02 29.57
C LYS A 155 -20.03 -2.85 28.82
N ILE A 156 -19.75 -1.62 29.27
CA ILE A 156 -20.21 -0.37 28.62
C ILE A 156 -19.60 -0.22 27.21
N THR A 157 -18.47 -0.86 26.94
CA THR A 157 -17.79 -0.88 25.64
C THR A 157 -17.49 -2.34 25.28
N PRO A 158 -17.76 -2.77 24.04
CA PRO A 158 -17.52 -4.14 23.62
C PRO A 158 -16.01 -4.45 23.65
N SER A 159 -15.65 -5.71 23.88
CA SER A 159 -14.26 -6.18 23.76
C SER A 159 -14.16 -7.26 22.70
N PHE A 160 -13.07 -7.30 21.96
CA PHE A 160 -12.83 -8.34 20.96
C PHE A 160 -12.50 -9.68 21.65
N SER A 161 -13.12 -10.77 21.19
CA SER A 161 -12.74 -12.12 21.62
C SER A 161 -11.31 -12.43 21.15
N LEU A 162 -10.51 -13.02 22.03
CA LEU A 162 -9.14 -13.44 21.71
C LEU A 162 -9.09 -14.83 21.06
N GLU A 163 -10.11 -15.65 21.28
CA GLU A 163 -10.21 -17.00 20.75
C GLU A 163 -11.17 -17.01 19.56
N TYR A 164 -10.63 -17.04 18.33
CA TYR A 164 -11.38 -17.25 17.09
C TYR A 164 -10.44 -17.69 15.95
N SER A 165 -11.01 -18.36 14.94
CA SER A 165 -10.30 -18.75 13.72
C SER A 165 -10.32 -17.60 12.69
N PRO A 166 -9.17 -16.94 12.38
CA PRO A 166 -9.17 -15.75 11.53
C PRO A 166 -9.36 -16.01 10.03
N PHE A 167 -9.16 -17.25 9.59
CA PHE A 167 -9.19 -17.63 8.17
C PHE A 167 -10.23 -18.73 7.85
N GLU A 168 -11.07 -19.07 8.82
CA GLU A 168 -12.09 -20.10 8.66
C GLU A 168 -13.36 -19.50 8.04
N MET A 169 -13.78 -20.09 6.92
CA MET A 169 -15.00 -19.69 6.23
C MET A 169 -16.26 -20.16 6.98
N PRO A 170 -17.33 -19.35 6.99
CA PRO A 170 -18.60 -19.78 7.56
C PRO A 170 -19.19 -20.97 6.82
N ASN A 171 -19.76 -21.93 7.58
CA ASN A 171 -20.33 -23.16 7.02
C ASN A 171 -21.55 -22.93 6.12
N LYS A 172 -22.24 -21.79 6.30
CA LYS A 172 -23.38 -21.41 5.46
C LYS A 172 -23.28 -19.95 5.06
N ILE A 173 -23.45 -19.69 3.77
CA ILE A 173 -23.23 -18.40 3.11
C ILE A 173 -24.32 -18.25 2.05
N LEU A 174 -25.04 -17.13 2.08
CA LEU A 174 -26.22 -16.81 1.26
C LEU A 174 -27.43 -17.70 1.59
N ASP A 175 -27.81 -17.76 2.88
CA ASP A 175 -28.99 -18.53 3.34
C ASP A 175 -30.26 -17.68 3.45
N GLY A 176 -30.11 -16.36 3.54
CA GLY A 176 -31.19 -15.42 3.66
C GLY A 176 -31.93 -15.30 2.34
N GLU A 177 -33.26 -15.38 2.39
CA GLU A 177 -34.13 -15.14 1.25
C GLU A 177 -33.79 -13.77 0.62
N GLU A 178 -33.53 -13.76 -0.69
CA GLU A 178 -33.48 -12.53 -1.47
C GLU A 178 -34.89 -11.92 -1.49
N ASN A 179 -35.24 -11.13 -0.48
CA ASN A 179 -36.43 -10.30 -0.54
C ASN A 179 -36.17 -9.09 -1.45
N ALA A 180 -36.01 -9.37 -2.75
CA ALA A 180 -36.18 -8.40 -3.81
C ALA A 180 -37.53 -8.68 -4.50
N ALA A 181 -38.46 -7.73 -4.31
CA ALA A 181 -39.72 -7.55 -5.02
C ALA A 181 -40.94 -8.42 -4.61
N LYS A 182 -41.64 -8.00 -3.54
CA LYS A 182 -43.12 -7.89 -3.47
C LYS A 182 -43.58 -7.25 -2.14
N VAL A 183 -43.31 -5.97 -1.93
CA VAL A 183 -44.11 -5.20 -0.96
C VAL A 183 -45.36 -4.70 -1.68
N LYS A 184 -46.46 -5.44 -1.54
CA LYS A 184 -47.80 -4.87 -1.71
C LYS A 184 -47.97 -3.83 -0.60
N LEU A 185 -48.09 -2.56 -1.00
CA LEU A 185 -48.51 -1.48 -0.13
C LEU A 185 -49.92 -1.75 0.40
N GLU A 186 -50.05 -2.07 1.68
CA GLU A 186 -51.27 -1.78 2.42
C GLU A 186 -51.01 -0.65 3.45
N PRO A 187 -51.91 0.35 3.55
CA PRO A 187 -51.66 1.53 4.35
C PRO A 187 -52.10 1.33 5.81
N GLY A 188 -51.18 1.58 6.73
CA GLY A 188 -51.53 1.99 8.10
C GLY A 188 -50.82 1.23 9.21
N THR A 189 -49.78 1.84 9.79
CA THR A 189 -49.76 2.31 11.21
C THR A 189 -48.34 2.71 11.66
N SER A 190 -48.22 3.98 12.07
CA SER A 190 -47.29 4.56 13.07
C SER A 190 -45.80 4.14 13.16
N ARG A 191 -44.96 4.97 12.53
CA ARG A 191 -43.68 5.58 13.00
C ARG A 191 -42.88 4.88 14.11
N LYS A 192 -41.73 4.29 13.73
CA LYS A 192 -40.41 4.51 14.38
C LYS A 192 -39.35 4.61 13.27
N ARG A 193 -38.72 5.79 13.13
CA ARG A 193 -37.67 6.05 12.14
C ARG A 193 -36.38 5.31 12.54
N LYS A 194 -36.15 4.14 11.95
CA LYS A 194 -34.82 3.52 11.83
C LYS A 194 -34.15 4.03 10.55
N ALA A 195 -32.83 4.14 10.56
CA ALA A 195 -32.02 4.66 9.46
C ALA A 195 -32.16 3.80 8.19
N PRO A 196 -32.02 4.37 6.98
CA PRO A 196 -32.31 3.69 5.73
C PRO A 196 -31.09 2.90 5.23
N PHE A 197 -30.80 1.73 5.81
CA PHE A 197 -30.07 0.59 5.19
C PHE A 197 -29.94 -0.60 6.16
N ASP A 198 -30.88 -0.80 7.08
CA ASP A 198 -30.81 -1.86 8.11
C ASP A 198 -31.94 -2.89 7.86
N GLU A 199 -32.04 -3.36 6.62
CA GLU A 199 -32.63 -4.66 6.32
C GLU A 199 -31.49 -5.67 6.35
N THR A 200 -31.12 -6.07 7.56
CA THR A 200 -30.18 -7.18 7.79
C THR A 200 -30.62 -8.38 6.97
N SER A 201 -29.79 -8.72 5.99
CA SER A 201 -29.67 -10.07 5.50
C SER A 201 -29.72 -11.03 6.69
N GLN A 202 -30.73 -11.91 6.76
CA GLN A 202 -30.83 -12.96 7.77
C GLN A 202 -29.85 -14.10 7.49
N ASP A 203 -28.67 -13.76 6.95
CA ASP A 203 -27.64 -14.75 6.67
C ASP A 203 -26.98 -15.19 7.95
N SER A 204 -26.61 -16.47 8.00
CA SER A 204 -25.89 -17.08 9.11
C SER A 204 -24.54 -16.38 9.41
N ASP A 205 -23.97 -15.65 8.45
CA ASP A 205 -22.69 -14.94 8.55
C ASP A 205 -22.82 -13.42 8.80
N ALA A 206 -24.02 -12.88 9.07
CA ALA A 206 -24.24 -11.43 9.24
C ALA A 206 -23.42 -10.77 10.38
N GLN A 207 -22.93 -11.57 11.35
CA GLN A 207 -22.07 -11.11 12.45
C GLN A 207 -20.59 -11.43 12.22
N ILE A 208 -20.23 -11.94 11.04
CA ILE A 208 -18.89 -12.34 10.65
C ILE A 208 -18.38 -11.33 9.63
N TYR A 209 -17.56 -10.40 10.10
CA TYR A 209 -16.98 -9.38 9.23
C TYR A 209 -15.60 -9.81 8.73
N TRP A 210 -15.37 -9.55 7.45
CA TRP A 210 -14.10 -9.77 6.77
C TRP A 210 -13.47 -8.45 6.36
N THR A 211 -12.15 -8.42 6.37
CA THR A 211 -11.34 -7.27 5.98
C THR A 211 -10.09 -7.73 5.25
N ILE A 212 -9.42 -6.82 4.56
CA ILE A 212 -8.14 -7.12 3.93
C ILE A 212 -7.05 -7.34 4.99
N ASN A 213 -6.27 -8.39 4.79
CA ASN A 213 -5.08 -8.65 5.59
C ASN A 213 -3.89 -7.87 5.05
N TRP A 214 -3.68 -6.68 5.61
CA TRP A 214 -2.56 -5.81 5.24
C TRP A 214 -1.19 -6.44 5.53
N GLU A 215 -1.07 -7.31 6.53
CA GLU A 215 0.19 -7.99 6.82
C GLU A 215 0.56 -8.96 5.70
N ARG A 216 -0.40 -9.74 5.20
CA ARG A 216 -0.19 -10.67 4.09
C ARG A 216 0.16 -9.94 2.80
N PHE A 217 -0.59 -8.88 2.46
CA PHE A 217 -0.25 -8.04 1.32
C PHE A 217 1.10 -7.34 1.49
N GLY A 218 1.46 -6.90 2.70
CA GLY A 218 2.76 -6.31 3.00
C GLY A 218 3.92 -7.28 2.77
N ILE A 219 3.77 -8.54 3.18
CA ILE A 219 4.74 -9.62 2.88
C ILE A 219 4.87 -9.81 1.37
N TYR A 220 3.75 -9.87 0.64
CA TYR A 220 3.78 -10.04 -0.81
C TYR A 220 4.43 -8.85 -1.55
N ILE A 221 4.12 -7.62 -1.14
CA ILE A 221 4.73 -6.39 -1.68
C ILE A 221 6.24 -6.41 -1.43
N ARG A 222 6.67 -6.76 -0.20
CA ARG A 222 8.09 -6.92 0.15
C ARG A 222 8.77 -7.91 -0.78
N ASP A 223 8.15 -9.06 -0.98
CA ASP A 223 8.70 -10.18 -1.75
C ASP A 223 8.80 -9.84 -3.26
N GLU A 224 7.80 -9.15 -3.83
CA GLU A 224 7.89 -8.64 -5.21
C GLU A 224 8.92 -7.50 -5.32
N MET A 225 9.06 -6.60 -4.34
CA MET A 225 10.12 -5.57 -4.33
C MET A 225 11.53 -6.18 -4.33
N VAL A 226 11.75 -7.23 -3.53
CA VAL A 226 13.03 -7.97 -3.53
C VAL A 226 13.24 -8.65 -4.88
N THR A 227 12.20 -9.23 -5.45
CA THR A 227 12.27 -9.88 -6.77
C THR A 227 12.62 -8.87 -7.88
N GLU A 228 12.03 -7.68 -7.85
CA GLU A 228 12.31 -6.58 -8.78
C GLU A 228 13.71 -6.01 -8.62
N PHE A 229 14.20 -5.90 -7.37
CA PHE A 229 15.57 -5.47 -7.10
C PHE A 229 16.61 -6.48 -7.61
N LEU A 230 16.37 -7.78 -7.41
CA LEU A 230 17.28 -8.84 -7.85
C LEU A 230 17.26 -9.04 -9.36
N VAL A 231 16.09 -8.92 -9.97
CA VAL A 231 15.90 -9.09 -11.42
C VAL A 231 15.03 -7.94 -11.93
N PRO A 232 15.66 -6.88 -12.49
CA PRO A 232 14.94 -5.75 -13.06
C PRO A 232 13.87 -6.21 -14.07
N GLN A 233 12.72 -5.54 -14.10
CA GLN A 233 11.60 -5.94 -14.97
C GLN A 233 11.94 -5.82 -16.47
N ASP A 234 12.84 -4.90 -16.83
CA ASP A 234 13.22 -4.63 -18.23
C ASP A 234 14.07 -5.73 -18.88
N SER A 235 14.58 -6.67 -18.08
CA SER A 235 15.40 -7.77 -18.58
C SER A 235 14.50 -8.91 -19.08
N THR A 236 14.28 -8.98 -20.40
CA THR A 236 13.48 -10.03 -21.06
C THR A 236 14.26 -11.30 -21.38
N ASP A 237 15.53 -11.37 -20.99
CA ASP A 237 16.38 -12.51 -21.27
C ASP A 237 15.86 -13.79 -20.61
N LYS A 238 16.05 -14.93 -21.28
CA LYS A 238 15.71 -16.26 -20.73
C LYS A 238 16.31 -16.46 -19.33
N THR A 239 17.53 -15.97 -19.12
CA THR A 239 18.22 -15.99 -17.82
C THR A 239 17.49 -15.19 -16.75
N ALA A 240 16.97 -14.00 -17.10
CA ALA A 240 16.20 -13.18 -16.16
C ALA A 240 14.86 -13.83 -15.81
N PHE A 241 14.20 -14.49 -16.77
CA PHE A 241 13.01 -15.29 -16.49
C PHE A 241 13.32 -16.43 -15.49
N LEU A 242 14.40 -17.18 -15.72
CA LEU A 242 14.87 -18.25 -14.82
C LEU A 242 15.16 -17.71 -13.41
N PHE A 243 15.87 -16.59 -13.31
CA PHE A 243 16.22 -15.97 -12.02
C PHE A 243 14.96 -15.50 -11.29
N ARG A 244 14.05 -14.83 -11.98
CA ARG A 244 12.79 -14.34 -11.39
C ARG A 244 11.94 -15.48 -10.85
N GLN A 245 11.82 -16.56 -11.60
CA GLN A 245 11.04 -17.72 -11.19
C GLN A 245 11.70 -18.49 -10.04
N THR A 246 13.04 -18.56 -10.03
CA THR A 246 13.81 -19.15 -8.93
C THR A 246 13.61 -18.37 -7.62
N VAL A 247 13.70 -17.04 -7.67
CA VAL A 247 13.47 -16.17 -6.52
C VAL A 247 12.02 -16.29 -6.03
N ARG A 248 11.04 -16.29 -6.95
CA ARG A 248 9.62 -16.49 -6.58
C ARG A 248 9.35 -17.84 -5.94
N ALA A 249 9.94 -18.92 -6.46
CA ALA A 249 9.80 -20.24 -5.85
C ALA A 249 10.38 -20.26 -4.42
N LEU A 250 11.52 -19.60 -4.20
CA LEU A 250 12.12 -19.47 -2.88
C LEU A 250 11.25 -18.65 -1.93
N LEU A 251 10.69 -17.53 -2.37
CA LEU A 251 9.80 -16.69 -1.56
C LEU A 251 8.47 -17.42 -1.25
N LYS A 252 7.88 -18.10 -2.24
CA LYS A 252 6.68 -18.92 -2.06
C LYS A 252 6.90 -20.06 -1.05
N ALA A 253 8.07 -20.68 -1.05
CA ALA A 253 8.44 -21.68 -0.04
C ALA A 253 8.50 -21.11 1.38
N ASN A 254 8.83 -19.82 1.50
CA ASN A 254 8.85 -19.12 2.78
C ASN A 254 7.47 -18.69 3.25
N GLU A 255 6.47 -18.54 2.37
CA GLU A 255 5.14 -18.07 2.78
C GLU A 255 4.50 -18.95 3.86
N THR A 256 4.72 -20.27 3.84
CA THR A 256 4.20 -21.21 4.85
C THR A 256 5.00 -21.21 6.16
N LYS A 257 6.20 -20.62 6.15
CA LYS A 257 7.16 -20.64 7.27
C LYS A 257 7.48 -19.25 7.83
N SER A 258 7.09 -18.18 7.14
CA SER A 258 7.49 -16.82 7.46
C SER A 258 6.70 -16.28 8.65
N ALA A 259 7.43 -15.89 9.70
CA ALA A 259 6.87 -15.32 10.91
C ALA A 259 6.64 -13.80 10.78
N GLY A 260 5.71 -13.37 9.92
CA GLY A 260 5.32 -11.96 9.80
C GLY A 260 6.28 -11.05 9.00
N MET A 261 5.85 -9.80 8.78
CA MET A 261 6.53 -8.86 7.85
C MET A 261 7.92 -8.39 8.34
N ASN A 262 8.11 -8.29 9.66
CA ASN A 262 9.29 -7.68 10.30
C ASN A 262 10.48 -8.63 10.50
N VAL A 263 10.45 -9.82 9.91
CA VAL A 263 11.57 -10.77 9.99
C VAL A 263 12.70 -10.35 9.06
N SER A 264 13.91 -10.20 9.62
CA SER A 264 15.11 -9.75 8.90
C SER A 264 15.65 -10.75 7.87
N SER A 265 15.31 -12.04 7.98
CA SER A 265 15.82 -13.09 7.10
C SER A 265 14.84 -14.25 6.94
N SER A 266 14.77 -14.81 5.75
CA SER A 266 13.90 -15.94 5.44
C SER A 266 14.34 -17.21 6.15
N ALA A 267 13.43 -18.19 6.25
CA ALA A 267 13.79 -19.52 6.70
C ALA A 267 14.77 -20.16 5.70
N PRO A 268 15.71 -21.01 6.16
CA PRO A 268 16.59 -21.76 5.28
C PRO A 268 15.78 -22.77 4.45
N ILE A 269 15.94 -22.73 3.13
CA ILE A 269 15.26 -23.63 2.19
C ILE A 269 16.30 -24.49 1.47
N SER A 270 16.04 -25.79 1.39
CA SER A 270 16.87 -26.72 0.64
C SER A 270 16.46 -26.77 -0.83
N LEU A 271 17.42 -27.10 -1.71
CA LEU A 271 17.13 -27.33 -3.14
C LEU A 271 15.98 -28.33 -3.37
N PHE A 272 15.91 -29.38 -2.56
CA PHE A 272 14.85 -30.38 -2.69
C PHE A 272 13.44 -29.77 -2.51
N GLN A 273 13.27 -28.91 -1.51
CA GLN A 273 12.00 -28.20 -1.28
C GLN A 273 11.67 -27.27 -2.44
N MET A 274 12.68 -26.59 -3.01
CA MET A 274 12.48 -25.73 -4.17
C MET A 274 12.04 -26.52 -5.40
N ILE A 275 12.66 -27.68 -5.66
CA ILE A 275 12.29 -28.56 -6.77
C ILE A 275 10.85 -29.05 -6.62
N GLN A 276 10.42 -29.39 -5.41
CA GLN A 276 9.04 -29.80 -5.17
C GLN A 276 8.06 -28.67 -5.51
N ILE A 277 8.33 -27.45 -5.04
CA ILE A 277 7.48 -26.29 -5.30
C ILE A 277 7.46 -25.91 -6.78
N ILE A 278 8.58 -26.06 -7.49
CA ILE A 278 8.67 -25.81 -8.94
C ILE A 278 7.81 -26.81 -9.72
N LYS A 279 7.80 -28.08 -9.29
CA LYS A 279 6.93 -29.11 -9.88
C LYS A 279 5.46 -28.86 -9.58
N ASP A 280 5.12 -28.48 -8.35
CA ASP A 280 3.74 -28.23 -7.94
C ASP A 280 3.13 -27.00 -8.63
N ASN A 281 3.96 -26.08 -9.15
CA ASN A 281 3.53 -24.84 -9.80
C ASN A 281 3.83 -24.79 -11.31
N ASP A 282 4.21 -25.92 -11.93
CA ASP A 282 4.51 -26.05 -13.37
C ASP A 282 5.38 -24.91 -13.92
N CYS A 283 6.45 -24.56 -13.18
CA CYS A 283 7.29 -23.42 -13.51
C CYS A 283 8.13 -23.59 -14.80
N GLY A 284 8.15 -24.79 -15.40
CA GLY A 284 8.87 -25.08 -16.65
C GLY A 284 10.39 -25.02 -16.54
N ILE A 285 10.96 -25.25 -15.35
CA ILE A 285 12.40 -25.12 -15.08
C ILE A 285 13.02 -26.48 -14.78
N GLU A 286 14.13 -26.78 -15.46
CA GLU A 286 14.92 -27.97 -15.20
C GLU A 286 15.82 -27.78 -13.96
N ARG A 287 16.22 -28.90 -13.35
CA ARG A 287 17.05 -28.88 -12.14
C ARG A 287 18.41 -28.20 -12.36
N THR A 288 19.02 -28.40 -13.51
CA THR A 288 20.32 -27.82 -13.88
C THR A 288 20.25 -26.30 -13.98
N ASP A 289 19.16 -25.79 -14.55
CA ASP A 289 18.93 -24.34 -14.69
C ASP A 289 18.71 -23.68 -13.33
N LEU A 290 18.03 -24.38 -12.41
CA LEU A 290 17.83 -23.92 -11.04
C LEU A 290 19.16 -23.84 -10.26
N GLU A 291 20.00 -24.87 -10.36
CA GLU A 291 21.31 -24.90 -9.70
C GLU A 291 22.21 -23.78 -10.25
N PHE A 292 22.21 -23.56 -11.57
CA PHE A 292 22.92 -22.45 -12.21
C PHE A 292 22.40 -21.08 -11.74
N ALA A 293 21.08 -20.91 -11.68
CA ALA A 293 20.46 -19.66 -11.23
C ALA A 293 20.80 -19.34 -9.78
N LEU A 294 20.74 -20.32 -8.90
CA LEU A 294 21.04 -20.13 -7.49
C LEU A 294 22.52 -19.85 -7.23
N ASP A 295 23.43 -20.49 -7.96
CA ASP A 295 24.86 -20.21 -7.84
C ASP A 295 25.18 -18.78 -8.31
N SER A 296 24.68 -18.40 -9.49
CA SER A 296 24.83 -17.05 -10.04
C SER A 296 24.27 -15.98 -9.11
N LEU A 297 23.03 -16.17 -8.64
CA LEU A 297 22.38 -15.23 -7.72
C LEU A 297 23.10 -15.17 -6.36
N SER A 298 23.66 -16.28 -5.87
CA SER A 298 24.39 -16.23 -4.59
C SER A 298 25.68 -15.40 -4.66
N ASN A 299 26.31 -15.36 -5.84
CA ASN A 299 27.55 -14.63 -6.07
C ASN A 299 27.31 -13.14 -6.40
N GLU A 300 26.29 -12.83 -7.20
CA GLU A 300 26.05 -11.47 -7.71
C GLU A 300 25.30 -10.57 -6.73
N THR A 301 24.47 -11.14 -5.85
CA THR A 301 23.46 -10.36 -5.11
C THR A 301 23.98 -9.66 -3.85
N ARG A 302 25.30 -9.43 -3.74
CA ARG A 302 25.95 -8.75 -2.60
C ARG A 302 25.51 -9.29 -1.23
N GLY A 303 25.18 -10.58 -1.17
CA GLY A 303 24.75 -11.26 0.06
C GLY A 303 23.27 -11.09 0.42
N VAL A 304 22.40 -10.67 -0.52
CA VAL A 304 20.94 -10.75 -0.37
C VAL A 304 20.49 -12.22 -0.40
N LEU A 305 20.94 -12.99 -1.39
CA LEU A 305 20.79 -14.45 -1.37
C LEU A 305 22.06 -15.07 -0.75
N ARG A 306 21.91 -15.80 0.36
CA ARG A 306 23.02 -16.45 1.05
C ARG A 306 22.89 -17.97 0.99
N LYS A 307 24.00 -18.64 0.69
CA LYS A 307 24.15 -20.09 0.84
C LYS A 307 24.73 -20.37 2.23
N THR A 308 23.92 -20.89 3.16
CA THR A 308 24.34 -21.12 4.56
C THR A 308 24.94 -22.50 4.80
N GLY A 309 24.71 -23.45 3.90
CA GLY A 309 25.24 -24.80 4.04
C GLY A 309 25.23 -25.56 2.72
N GLU A 310 26.09 -26.56 2.61
CA GLU A 310 26.21 -27.44 1.44
C GLU A 310 25.36 -28.72 1.57
N SER A 311 24.85 -29.01 2.76
CA SER A 311 24.02 -30.18 3.02
C SER A 311 22.77 -30.18 2.13
N ASN A 312 22.44 -31.33 1.55
CA ASN A 312 21.30 -31.55 0.62
C ASN A 312 21.32 -30.67 -0.65
N GLY A 313 22.51 -30.39 -1.19
CA GLY A 313 22.68 -29.67 -2.46
C GLY A 313 22.74 -28.15 -2.31
N GLY A 314 22.64 -27.62 -1.09
CA GLY A 314 22.67 -26.19 -0.83
C GLY A 314 21.44 -25.75 -0.06
N ILE A 315 21.68 -25.03 1.02
CA ILE A 315 20.64 -24.36 1.81
C ILE A 315 20.73 -22.87 1.51
N TYR A 316 19.63 -22.31 1.01
CA TYR A 316 19.54 -20.93 0.59
C TYR A 316 18.62 -20.15 1.53
N MET A 317 19.01 -18.93 1.85
CA MET A 317 18.21 -17.98 2.62
C MET A 317 18.26 -16.59 1.96
N ILE A 318 17.16 -15.84 2.05
CA ILE A 318 17.13 -14.43 1.65
C ILE A 318 17.27 -13.56 2.89
N ASP A 319 18.21 -12.62 2.85
CA ASP A 319 18.38 -11.58 3.87
C ASP A 319 17.59 -10.34 3.46
N PHE A 320 16.37 -10.21 4.01
CA PHE A 320 15.51 -9.06 3.76
C PHE A 320 16.14 -7.78 4.29
N ALA A 321 16.78 -7.79 5.46
CA ALA A 321 17.41 -6.59 6.01
C ALA A 321 18.47 -6.03 5.06
N LYS A 322 19.34 -6.87 4.49
CA LYS A 322 20.33 -6.44 3.49
C LYS A 322 19.70 -5.97 2.19
N ALA A 323 18.66 -6.66 1.70
CA ALA A 323 17.95 -6.24 0.50
C ALA A 323 17.42 -4.82 0.65
N PHE A 324 16.70 -4.54 1.75
CA PHE A 324 16.14 -3.21 1.99
C PHE A 324 17.19 -2.14 2.34
N THR A 325 18.36 -2.52 2.87
CA THR A 325 19.52 -1.64 2.99
C THR A 325 20.01 -1.17 1.61
N LEU A 326 20.16 -2.09 0.66
CA LEU A 326 20.62 -1.76 -0.70
C LEU A 326 19.56 -1.00 -1.50
N ILE A 327 18.28 -1.38 -1.38
CA ILE A 327 17.15 -0.67 -2.01
C ILE A 327 17.07 0.76 -1.48
N SER A 328 17.11 0.94 -0.14
CA SER A 328 17.06 2.27 0.48
C SER A 328 18.27 3.11 0.09
N GLN A 329 19.47 2.53 0.06
CA GLN A 329 20.66 3.21 -0.46
C GLN A 329 20.46 3.66 -1.92
N GLY A 330 19.90 2.79 -2.77
CA GLY A 330 19.60 3.13 -4.16
C GLY A 330 18.62 4.30 -4.30
N HIS A 331 17.59 4.37 -3.45
CA HIS A 331 16.68 5.51 -3.40
C HIS A 331 17.38 6.80 -2.95
N VAL A 332 18.21 6.73 -1.91
CA VAL A 332 19.01 7.89 -1.44
C VAL A 332 19.96 8.38 -2.53
N GLU A 333 20.68 7.47 -3.18
CA GLU A 333 21.59 7.81 -4.28
C GLU A 333 20.84 8.41 -5.47
N SER A 334 19.62 7.94 -5.77
CA SER A 334 18.78 8.50 -6.82
C SER A 334 18.31 9.92 -6.48
N LEU A 335 17.92 10.18 -5.23
CA LEU A 335 17.57 11.53 -4.78
C LEU A 335 18.76 12.49 -4.84
N ILE A 336 19.94 12.03 -4.40
CA ILE A 336 21.18 12.81 -4.49
C ILE A 336 21.55 13.07 -5.95
N ARG A 337 21.33 12.12 -6.86
CA ARG A 337 21.57 12.29 -8.29
C ARG A 337 20.77 13.45 -8.87
N GLU A 338 19.49 13.50 -8.54
CA GLU A 338 18.59 14.55 -9.07
C GLU A 338 18.88 15.92 -8.45
N GLN A 339 19.35 15.98 -7.20
CA GLN A 339 19.59 17.25 -6.48
C GLN A 339 21.01 17.81 -6.63
N LEU A 340 22.03 16.94 -6.57
CA LEU A 340 23.44 17.30 -6.44
C LEU A 340 24.32 16.65 -7.53
N ASP A 341 23.69 16.09 -8.56
CA ASP A 341 24.32 15.44 -9.71
C ASP A 341 25.23 14.25 -9.32
N VAL A 342 25.95 13.70 -10.29
CA VAL A 342 26.86 12.54 -10.11
C VAL A 342 27.99 12.85 -9.13
N LYS A 343 28.41 14.12 -9.00
CA LYS A 343 29.45 14.54 -8.06
C LYS A 343 29.05 14.28 -6.61
N GLY A 344 27.79 14.57 -6.25
CA GLY A 344 27.26 14.29 -4.92
C GLY A 344 27.29 12.80 -4.58
N ILE A 345 26.86 11.94 -5.51
CA ILE A 345 26.88 10.47 -5.32
C ILE A 345 28.29 9.96 -5.05
N ARG A 346 29.30 10.52 -5.75
CA ARG A 346 30.70 10.13 -5.55
C ARG A 346 31.15 10.40 -4.11
N ILE A 347 30.84 11.56 -3.56
CA ILE A 347 31.16 11.92 -2.16
C ILE A 347 30.38 11.02 -1.20
N PHE A 348 29.09 10.78 -1.44
CA PHE A 348 28.27 9.93 -0.60
C PHE A 348 28.79 8.49 -0.51
N ARG A 349 29.07 7.86 -1.67
CA ARG A 349 29.63 6.50 -1.73
C ARG A 349 31.03 6.41 -1.10
N LEU A 350 31.83 7.45 -1.25
CA LEU A 350 33.15 7.53 -0.62
C LEU A 350 33.03 7.48 0.91
N LEU A 351 32.17 8.33 1.47
CA LEU A 351 31.92 8.41 2.91
C LEU A 351 31.29 7.13 3.45
N GLN A 352 30.40 6.49 2.68
CA GLN A 352 29.80 5.21 3.09
C GLN A 352 30.83 4.07 3.18
N ASN A 353 31.82 4.04 2.28
CA ASN A 353 32.84 2.98 2.24
C ASN A 353 33.99 3.22 3.24
N ARG A 354 34.38 4.48 3.47
CA ARG A 354 35.53 4.84 4.32
C ARG A 354 35.13 5.24 5.74
N GLY A 355 33.88 5.61 5.96
CA GLY A 355 33.38 6.09 7.25
C GLY A 355 33.67 7.57 7.46
N TYR A 356 34.42 7.88 8.52
CA TYR A 356 34.69 9.26 8.95
C TYR A 356 35.83 9.88 8.14
N LEU A 357 35.56 11.00 7.46
CA LEU A 357 36.56 11.74 6.66
C LEU A 357 36.51 13.24 6.95
N ASP A 358 37.69 13.88 6.96
CA ASP A 358 37.83 15.34 6.97
C ASP A 358 37.67 15.92 5.54
N GLU A 359 37.41 17.22 5.43
CA GLU A 359 37.24 17.94 4.15
C GLU A 359 38.42 17.72 3.17
N ASP A 360 39.66 17.86 3.65
CA ASP A 360 40.88 17.64 2.85
C ASP A 360 41.01 16.19 2.35
N GLN A 361 40.50 15.23 3.12
CA GLN A 361 40.53 13.81 2.74
C GLN A 361 39.47 13.51 1.70
N VAL A 362 38.28 14.11 1.84
CA VAL A 362 37.21 14.04 0.84
C VAL A 362 37.69 14.65 -0.47
N GLU A 363 38.37 15.80 -0.46
CA GLU A 363 38.93 16.41 -1.67
C GLU A 363 39.90 15.46 -2.39
N LYS A 364 40.92 14.96 -1.68
CA LYS A 364 41.96 14.09 -2.26
C LYS A 364 41.38 12.80 -2.82
N GLN A 365 40.43 12.17 -2.13
CA GLN A 365 39.87 10.89 -2.54
C GLN A 365 38.73 11.01 -3.58
N SER A 366 38.00 12.13 -3.57
CA SER A 366 36.96 12.41 -4.56
C SER A 366 37.51 12.99 -5.87
N MET A 367 38.77 13.44 -5.91
CA MET A 367 39.38 14.08 -7.09
C MET A 367 38.53 15.24 -7.63
N LEU A 368 37.95 16.03 -6.72
CA LEU A 368 37.18 17.22 -7.02
C LEU A 368 37.95 18.45 -6.52
N SER A 369 37.58 19.65 -6.99
CA SER A 369 38.16 20.89 -6.51
C SER A 369 37.73 21.16 -5.06
N ASN A 370 38.58 21.79 -4.24
CA ASN A 370 38.23 22.19 -2.87
C ASN A 370 36.91 23.00 -2.81
N LYS A 371 36.71 23.91 -3.78
CA LYS A 371 35.50 24.74 -3.87
C LYS A 371 34.24 23.90 -4.07
N ASP A 372 34.26 22.98 -5.04
CA ASP A 372 33.12 22.10 -5.34
C ASP A 372 32.82 21.17 -4.16
N VAL A 373 33.85 20.60 -3.53
CA VAL A 373 33.69 19.71 -2.37
C VAL A 373 33.03 20.45 -1.21
N ARG A 374 33.49 21.65 -0.89
CA ARG A 374 32.92 22.46 0.19
C ARG A 374 31.45 22.79 -0.06
N GLU A 375 31.11 23.23 -1.27
CA GLU A 375 29.73 23.54 -1.66
C GLU A 375 28.82 22.31 -1.57
N LEU A 376 29.29 21.16 -2.10
CA LEU A 376 28.52 19.91 -2.09
C LEU A 376 28.36 19.35 -0.67
N VAL A 377 29.42 19.34 0.16
CA VAL A 377 29.35 18.83 1.53
C VAL A 377 28.40 19.67 2.38
N TYR A 378 28.45 21.00 2.28
CA TYR A 378 27.49 21.85 3.01
C TYR A 378 26.06 21.68 2.52
N SER A 379 25.84 21.59 1.22
CA SER A 379 24.51 21.30 0.67
C SER A 379 23.99 19.94 1.16
N MET A 380 24.84 18.92 1.20
CA MET A 380 24.46 17.59 1.73
C MET A 380 24.20 17.58 3.23
N LEU A 381 24.84 18.45 4.00
CA LEU A 381 24.59 18.62 5.43
C LEU A 381 23.26 19.32 5.69
N GLU A 382 22.95 20.37 4.92
CA GLU A 382 21.68 21.09 5.03
C GLU A 382 20.49 20.17 4.69
N MET A 383 20.64 19.33 3.66
CA MET A 383 19.65 18.34 3.27
C MET A 383 19.60 17.10 4.18
N GLY A 384 20.51 16.99 5.16
CA GLY A 384 20.53 15.89 6.12
C GLY A 384 21.03 14.54 5.59
N TYR A 385 21.73 14.52 4.45
CA TYR A 385 22.37 13.32 3.91
C TYR A 385 23.65 12.95 4.66
N LEU A 386 24.38 13.96 5.16
CA LEU A 386 25.61 13.81 5.93
C LEU A 386 25.42 14.21 7.40
N ASN A 387 26.27 13.65 8.26
CA ASN A 387 26.37 14.03 9.65
C ASN A 387 27.79 14.48 9.97
N VAL A 388 27.91 15.41 10.92
CA VAL A 388 29.21 15.87 11.43
C VAL A 388 29.46 15.30 12.80
N GLN A 389 30.65 14.77 13.02
CA GLN A 389 31.18 14.45 14.33
C GLN A 389 32.35 15.39 14.63
N VAL A 390 32.20 16.16 15.71
CA VAL A 390 33.23 17.09 16.16
C VAL A 390 34.16 16.38 17.12
N LEU A 391 35.46 16.39 16.84
CA LEU A 391 36.49 15.89 17.74
C LEU A 391 37.39 17.04 18.20
N GLY A 392 37.30 17.41 19.47
CA GLY A 392 38.18 18.42 20.06
C GLY A 392 39.53 17.84 20.43
N LYS A 393 40.63 18.52 20.04
CA LYS A 393 41.96 18.24 20.63
C LYS A 393 42.05 18.68 22.08
N THR A 394 41.25 19.67 22.46
CA THR A 394 41.16 20.26 23.80
C THR A 394 39.71 20.26 24.27
N ALA A 395 39.48 20.19 25.59
CA ALA A 395 38.14 20.10 26.18
C ALA A 395 37.22 21.30 25.86
N ASP A 396 37.80 22.44 25.47
CA ASP A 396 37.06 23.67 25.17
C ASP A 396 36.40 23.70 23.78
N PHE A 397 36.56 22.65 22.96
CA PHE A 397 35.99 22.54 21.61
C PHE A 397 36.11 23.80 20.73
N ALA A 398 37.21 24.55 20.86
CA ALA A 398 37.44 25.75 20.06
C ALA A 398 37.57 25.39 18.56
N PRO A 399 36.89 26.10 17.63
CA PRO A 399 36.84 25.75 16.21
C PRO A 399 38.21 25.54 15.54
N ALA A 400 39.23 26.31 15.95
CA ALA A 400 40.60 26.20 15.42
C ALA A 400 41.34 24.91 15.87
N ARG A 401 40.83 24.21 16.88
CA ARG A 401 41.43 23.00 17.47
C ARG A 401 40.47 21.80 17.47
N THR A 402 39.39 21.89 16.70
CA THR A 402 38.41 20.82 16.50
C THR A 402 38.51 20.28 15.09
N PHE A 403 38.50 18.96 14.95
CA PHE A 403 38.31 18.28 13.68
C PHE A 403 36.82 18.09 13.43
N TYR A 404 36.41 18.33 12.18
CA TYR A 404 35.05 18.11 11.71
C TYR A 404 35.05 16.91 10.78
N LEU A 405 34.68 15.75 11.32
CA LEU A 405 34.61 14.52 10.56
C LEU A 405 33.21 14.33 10.00
N TYR A 406 33.12 14.22 8.68
CA TYR A 406 31.89 13.90 7.98
C TYR A 406 31.71 12.39 7.91
N TYR A 407 30.49 11.92 8.13
CA TYR A 407 30.12 10.51 7.97
C TYR A 407 28.68 10.37 7.52
N VAL A 408 28.38 9.21 6.92
CA VAL A 408 27.02 8.83 6.51
C VAL A 408 26.47 7.84 7.53
N SER A 409 25.33 8.16 8.13
CA SER A 409 24.56 7.21 8.94
C SER A 409 23.28 6.87 8.22
N LEU A 410 23.25 5.71 7.54
CA LEU A 410 22.11 5.31 6.73
C LEU A 410 20.76 5.33 7.50
N PRO A 411 20.67 4.87 8.76
CA PRO A 411 19.41 4.99 9.53
C PRO A 411 18.95 6.43 9.74
N LYS A 412 19.86 7.38 9.96
CA LYS A 412 19.50 8.79 10.12
C LYS A 412 19.09 9.40 8.79
N THR A 413 19.88 9.16 7.74
CA THR A 413 19.59 9.65 6.38
C THR A 413 18.24 9.14 5.89
N VAL A 414 17.94 7.84 6.08
CA VAL A 414 16.67 7.26 5.65
C VAL A 414 15.48 7.84 6.43
N ARG A 415 15.64 8.18 7.73
CA ARG A 415 14.58 8.89 8.48
C ARG A 415 14.26 10.26 7.87
N CYS A 416 15.28 11.04 7.52
CA CYS A 416 15.08 12.32 6.83
C CYS A 416 14.37 12.13 5.48
N VAL A 417 14.85 11.17 4.69
CA VAL A 417 14.29 10.84 3.36
C VAL A 417 12.83 10.39 3.45
N VAL A 418 12.47 9.62 4.48
CA VAL A 418 11.08 9.22 4.74
C VAL A 418 10.18 10.43 5.02
N GLU A 419 10.67 11.43 5.76
CA GLU A 419 9.90 12.67 5.98
C GLU A 419 9.70 13.44 4.68
N ASP A 420 10.73 13.52 3.84
CA ASP A 420 10.67 14.22 2.57
C ASP A 420 9.78 13.50 1.55
N ILE A 421 9.84 12.16 1.49
CA ILE A 421 8.90 11.36 0.69
C ILE A 421 7.47 11.55 1.20
N ALA A 422 7.24 11.62 2.51
CA ALA A 422 5.91 11.87 3.06
C ALA A 422 5.39 13.28 2.73
N LYS A 423 6.27 14.30 2.71
CA LYS A 423 5.92 15.65 2.25
C LYS A 423 5.60 15.65 0.75
N MET A 424 6.42 14.97 -0.05
CA MET A 424 6.24 14.82 -1.50
C MET A 424 4.90 14.16 -1.82
N LEU A 425 4.59 13.02 -1.20
CA LEU A 425 3.30 12.32 -1.35
C LEU A 425 2.12 13.22 -0.99
N ARG A 426 2.21 13.97 0.12
CA ARG A 426 1.17 14.94 0.48
C ARG A 426 0.97 15.98 -0.62
N ASN A 427 2.06 16.53 -1.16
CA ASN A 427 1.97 17.56 -2.20
C ASN A 427 1.41 17.01 -3.51
N LEU A 428 1.76 15.77 -3.89
CA LEU A 428 1.19 15.07 -5.05
C LEU A 428 -0.31 14.85 -4.91
N ILE A 429 -0.76 14.34 -3.74
CA ILE A 429 -2.19 14.15 -3.44
C ILE A 429 -2.95 15.48 -3.52
N LEU A 430 -2.42 16.54 -2.90
CA LEU A 430 -3.04 17.87 -2.94
C LEU A 430 -3.10 18.43 -4.36
N ARG A 431 -2.06 18.23 -5.15
CA ARG A 431 -2.02 18.67 -6.55
C ARG A 431 -3.02 17.91 -7.40
N ARG A 432 -3.11 16.58 -7.26
CA ARG A 432 -4.09 15.74 -7.94
C ARG A 432 -5.52 16.17 -7.59
N ALA A 433 -5.82 16.36 -6.30
CA ALA A 433 -7.12 16.84 -5.85
C ALA A 433 -7.46 18.24 -6.41
N HIS A 434 -6.47 19.13 -6.52
CA HIS A 434 -6.65 20.45 -7.15
C HIS A 434 -6.98 20.32 -8.64
N GLU A 435 -6.22 19.52 -9.40
CA GLU A 435 -6.47 19.33 -10.84
C GLU A 435 -7.83 18.70 -11.14
N THR A 436 -8.26 17.72 -10.32
CA THR A 436 -9.60 17.12 -10.42
C THR A 436 -10.70 18.14 -10.11
N ARG A 437 -10.46 19.09 -9.19
CA ARG A 437 -11.43 20.14 -8.85
C ARG A 437 -11.59 21.16 -9.97
N GLU A 438 -10.48 21.63 -10.54
CA GLU A 438 -10.48 22.60 -11.65
C GLU A 438 -11.21 22.05 -12.89
N HIS A 439 -10.97 20.78 -13.23
CA HIS A 439 -11.57 20.14 -14.42
C HIS A 439 -12.87 19.38 -14.13
N LYS A 440 -13.49 19.59 -12.96
CA LYS A 440 -14.70 18.86 -12.54
C LYS A 440 -15.84 18.97 -13.56
N GLN A 441 -16.10 20.17 -14.08
CA GLN A 441 -17.16 20.39 -15.07
C GLN A 441 -16.88 19.65 -16.39
N LEU A 442 -15.62 19.59 -16.81
CA LEU A 442 -15.21 18.89 -18.03
C LEU A 442 -15.35 17.37 -17.86
N ALA A 443 -14.98 16.85 -16.68
CA ALA A 443 -15.17 15.44 -16.34
C ALA A 443 -16.66 15.06 -16.30
N GLU A 444 -17.53 15.89 -15.71
CA GLU A 444 -18.98 15.66 -15.70
C GLU A 444 -19.60 15.65 -17.10
N LYS A 445 -19.13 16.53 -18.00
CA LYS A 445 -19.54 16.51 -19.42
C LYS A 445 -19.11 15.22 -20.10
N ASN A 446 -17.87 14.78 -19.89
CA ASN A 446 -17.38 13.53 -20.48
C ASN A 446 -18.12 12.29 -19.95
N LEU A 447 -18.46 12.25 -18.66
CA LEU A 447 -19.26 11.17 -18.07
C LEU A 447 -20.67 11.11 -18.69
N LYS A 448 -21.34 12.26 -18.86
CA LYS A 448 -22.66 12.33 -19.52
C LYS A 448 -22.58 11.82 -20.96
N LYS A 449 -21.53 12.22 -21.69
CA LYS A 449 -21.26 11.73 -23.04
C LYS A 449 -21.10 10.21 -23.07
N GLU A 450 -20.26 9.66 -22.19
CA GLU A 450 -20.02 8.21 -22.10
C GLU A 450 -21.29 7.43 -21.75
N SER A 451 -22.09 7.93 -20.80
CA SER A 451 -23.38 7.31 -20.44
C SER A 451 -24.39 7.29 -21.59
N ILE A 452 -24.44 8.35 -22.42
CA ILE A 452 -25.31 8.39 -23.60
C ILE A 452 -24.80 7.41 -24.67
N ILE A 453 -23.49 7.35 -24.88
CA ILE A 453 -22.87 6.40 -25.82
C ILE A 453 -23.13 4.96 -25.39
N GLU A 454 -23.05 4.65 -24.09
CA GLU A 454 -23.39 3.32 -23.56
C GLU A 454 -24.87 2.98 -23.77
N GLY A 455 -25.78 3.94 -23.55
CA GLY A 455 -27.20 3.77 -23.87
C GLY A 455 -27.43 3.44 -25.35
N ILE A 456 -26.81 4.19 -26.26
CA ILE A 456 -26.91 3.98 -27.72
C ILE A 456 -26.31 2.62 -28.14
N LYS A 457 -25.26 2.15 -27.46
CA LYS A 457 -24.66 0.83 -27.73
C LYS A 457 -25.52 -0.33 -27.27
N LEU A 458 -26.34 -0.13 -26.23
CA LEU A 458 -27.26 -1.14 -25.69
C LEU A 458 -28.59 -1.19 -26.49
N ASP A 459 -28.89 -0.17 -27.29
CA ASP A 459 -30.05 -0.17 -28.18
C ASP A 459 -29.81 -1.10 -29.40
N ASP A 460 -30.35 -2.31 -29.30
CA ASP A 460 -30.27 -3.40 -30.30
C ASP A 460 -31.12 -3.15 -31.56
N THR A 461 -31.86 -2.04 -31.62
CA THR A 461 -32.79 -1.70 -32.72
C THR A 461 -32.14 -0.87 -33.84
N LEU A 462 -30.90 -0.44 -33.68
CA LEU A 462 -30.20 0.45 -34.63
C LEU A 462 -29.18 -0.32 -35.49
N ASP A 463 -29.20 -0.07 -36.80
CA ASP A 463 -28.17 -0.54 -37.73
C ASP A 463 -26.77 -0.02 -37.35
N GLU A 464 -25.72 -0.81 -37.57
CA GLU A 464 -24.32 -0.50 -37.22
C GLU A 464 -23.82 0.84 -37.77
N GLU A 465 -24.29 1.25 -38.95
CA GLU A 465 -23.92 2.53 -39.58
C GLU A 465 -24.65 3.72 -38.93
N SER A 466 -25.93 3.56 -38.59
CA SER A 466 -26.72 4.57 -37.89
C SER A 466 -26.23 4.77 -36.44
N ARG A 467 -25.78 3.69 -35.79
CA ARG A 467 -25.19 3.73 -34.46
C ARG A 467 -23.89 4.53 -34.44
N LYS A 468 -23.02 4.34 -35.44
CA LYS A 468 -21.76 5.10 -35.56
C LYS A 468 -22.01 6.59 -35.81
N ALA A 469 -22.96 6.93 -36.68
CA ALA A 469 -23.31 8.32 -36.97
C ALA A 469 -23.88 9.04 -35.74
N GLN A 470 -24.76 8.39 -34.97
CA GLN A 470 -25.30 8.95 -33.73
C GLN A 470 -24.23 9.12 -32.63
N ILE A 471 -23.28 8.18 -32.54
CA ILE A 471 -22.15 8.31 -31.61
C ILE A 471 -21.28 9.51 -32.01
N GLU A 472 -20.97 9.69 -33.29
CA GLU A 472 -20.17 10.81 -33.78
C GLU A 472 -20.86 12.16 -33.53
N GLU A 473 -22.17 12.26 -33.79
CA GLU A 473 -22.97 13.46 -33.51
C GLU A 473 -23.01 13.79 -32.00
N VAL A 474 -23.20 12.79 -31.14
CA VAL A 474 -23.14 12.96 -29.68
C VAL A 474 -21.74 13.36 -29.24
N GLU A 475 -20.69 12.80 -29.82
CA GLU A 475 -19.32 13.17 -29.51
C GLU A 475 -19.01 14.61 -29.90
N GLU A 476 -19.47 15.09 -31.06
CA GLU A 476 -19.27 16.47 -31.49
C GLU A 476 -20.11 17.46 -30.68
N MET A 477 -21.35 17.11 -30.34
CA MET A 477 -22.25 17.97 -29.57
C MET A 477 -21.78 18.18 -28.12
N TYR A 478 -21.33 17.12 -27.45
CA TYR A 478 -20.94 17.20 -26.04
C TYR A 478 -19.48 17.64 -25.83
N MET A 479 -18.59 17.40 -26.80
CA MET A 479 -17.15 17.63 -26.66
C MET A 479 -16.55 18.22 -27.96
N PRO A 480 -16.48 19.56 -28.07
CA PRO A 480 -15.73 20.23 -29.14
C PRO A 480 -14.25 19.79 -29.17
N PRO A 481 -13.56 19.87 -30.31
CA PRO A 481 -12.18 19.39 -30.44
C PRO A 481 -11.21 20.02 -29.43
N ALA A 482 -11.39 21.31 -29.11
CA ALA A 482 -10.58 22.00 -28.09
C ALA A 482 -10.77 21.45 -26.67
N ASP A 483 -11.99 20.99 -26.32
CA ASP A 483 -12.27 20.40 -25.02
C ASP A 483 -11.79 18.94 -24.96
N ARG A 484 -11.78 18.23 -26.10
CA ARG A 484 -11.14 16.90 -26.22
C ARG A 484 -9.64 16.97 -25.98
N GLU A 485 -8.95 17.93 -26.59
CA GLU A 485 -7.51 18.14 -26.38
C GLU A 485 -7.19 18.47 -24.92
N LYS A 486 -7.96 19.38 -24.31
CA LYS A 486 -7.82 19.70 -22.87
C LYS A 486 -8.05 18.50 -21.98
N LEU A 487 -9.08 17.69 -22.27
CA LEU A 487 -9.36 16.47 -21.51
C LEU A 487 -8.25 15.43 -21.69
N ALA A 488 -7.72 15.26 -22.90
CA ALA A 488 -6.59 14.35 -23.15
C ALA A 488 -5.33 14.81 -22.40
N ALA A 489 -5.00 16.10 -22.44
CA ALA A 489 -3.90 16.67 -21.69
C ALA A 489 -4.09 16.50 -20.17
N HIS A 490 -5.32 16.71 -19.67
CA HIS A 490 -5.64 16.49 -18.26
C HIS A 490 -5.52 15.01 -17.86
N LYS A 491 -6.05 14.06 -18.64
CA LYS A 491 -5.91 12.62 -18.39
C LYS A 491 -4.43 12.20 -18.37
N LEU A 492 -3.62 12.73 -19.27
CA LEU A 492 -2.18 12.47 -19.29
C LEU A 492 -1.47 13.03 -18.05
N ALA A 493 -1.79 14.26 -17.65
CA ALA A 493 -1.23 14.88 -16.44
C ALA A 493 -1.63 14.10 -15.17
N LEU A 494 -2.90 13.71 -15.05
CA LEU A 494 -3.41 12.91 -13.94
C LEU A 494 -2.76 11.53 -13.89
N GLY A 495 -2.59 10.87 -15.05
CA GLY A 495 -1.88 9.60 -15.14
C GLY A 495 -0.42 9.69 -14.65
N LYS A 496 0.29 10.77 -15.02
CA LYS A 496 1.65 11.04 -14.51
C LYS A 496 1.67 11.26 -12.99
N LEU A 497 0.69 12.00 -12.45
CA LEU A 497 0.59 12.22 -11.01
C LEU A 497 0.31 10.93 -10.24
N ILE A 498 -0.60 10.08 -10.73
CA ILE A 498 -0.91 8.78 -10.12
C ILE A 498 0.30 7.84 -10.18
N ALA A 499 1.01 7.81 -11.31
CA ALA A 499 2.24 7.02 -11.43
C ALA A 499 3.32 7.51 -10.44
N ALA A 500 3.51 8.83 -10.34
CA ALA A 500 4.45 9.41 -9.37
C ALA A 500 4.04 9.12 -7.92
N GLU A 501 2.75 9.16 -7.60
CA GLU A 501 2.21 8.80 -6.28
C GLU A 501 2.50 7.34 -5.95
N SER A 502 2.27 6.43 -6.90
CA SER A 502 2.56 4.99 -6.76
C SER A 502 4.05 4.73 -6.49
N HIS A 503 4.96 5.32 -7.28
CA HIS A 503 6.40 5.17 -7.09
C HIS A 503 6.90 5.79 -5.77
N ALA A 504 6.36 6.95 -5.38
CA ALA A 504 6.71 7.57 -4.12
C ALA A 504 6.22 6.74 -2.92
N ALA A 505 5.06 6.10 -3.05
CA ALA A 505 4.53 5.22 -2.03
C ALA A 505 5.41 3.97 -1.89
N ASP A 506 5.92 3.40 -3.01
CA ASP A 506 6.86 2.27 -2.98
C ASP A 506 8.13 2.60 -2.22
N ALA A 507 8.73 3.75 -2.54
CA ALA A 507 9.93 4.23 -1.88
C ALA A 507 9.68 4.44 -0.37
N LEU A 508 8.49 4.96 0.00
CA LEU A 508 8.10 5.10 1.41
C LEU A 508 8.00 3.75 2.11
N PHE A 509 7.39 2.75 1.46
CA PHE A 509 7.24 1.41 2.01
C PHE A 509 8.62 0.76 2.22
N ALA A 510 9.50 0.80 1.21
CA ALA A 510 10.85 0.24 1.30
C ALA A 510 11.70 0.90 2.39
N CYS A 511 11.71 2.24 2.46
CA CYS A 511 12.47 2.97 3.46
C CYS A 511 11.95 2.74 4.90
N ARG A 512 10.64 2.58 5.06
CA ARG A 512 10.05 2.26 6.38
C ARG A 512 10.39 0.85 6.82
N LEU A 513 10.29 -0.12 5.91
CA LEU A 513 10.65 -1.50 6.21
C LEU A 513 12.15 -1.63 6.57
N PHE A 514 13.01 -0.87 5.91
CA PHE A 514 14.41 -0.74 6.32
C PHE A 514 14.55 -0.25 7.77
N LEU A 515 13.81 0.79 8.15
CA LEU A 515 13.84 1.28 9.53
C LEU A 515 13.33 0.23 10.52
N ASP A 516 12.26 -0.49 10.19
CA ASP A 516 11.70 -1.53 11.05
C ASP A 516 12.69 -2.71 11.25
N TYR A 517 13.57 -2.98 10.28
CA TYR A 517 14.64 -3.97 10.41
C TYR A 517 15.88 -3.50 11.20
N HIS A 518 16.07 -2.19 11.36
CA HIS A 518 17.29 -1.59 11.94
C HIS A 518 17.01 -0.77 13.22
N VAL A 519 15.81 -0.89 13.79
CA VAL A 519 15.42 -0.42 15.13
C VAL A 519 15.56 -1.59 16.10
#